data_AF-A0A7V9T9Z7-F1
#
_entry.id   AF-A0A7V9T9Z7-F1
#
_cell.length_a   1.000
_cell.length_b   1.000
_cell.length_c   1.000
_cell.angle_alpha   90.00
_cell.angle_beta   90.00
_cell.angle_gamma   90.00
#
_symmetry.space_group_name_H-M   'P 1'
#
loop_
_entity.id
_entity.type
_entity.pdbx_description
1 polymer ?
#
loop_
_entity_poly.entity_id
_entity_poly.type
_entity_poly.pdbx_seq_one_letter_code
_entity_poly.pdbx_strand_id
1 'polypeptide(L)'
;MTWLAGRFDAGEPLPVHDTGRIAENAWRAARYGTRGNMVDLETGEPEETRHRISRLLTALEPSAERLRVGWALLTARALLADNGAERQRYVAARRGMHGLVTWLAEQTVASASEYLGHPRRATSGSRAHREGPEKGPSR
;
A
#
# COMPACT_ATOMS: atom_id res chain seq x y z
N MET A 1 14.37 8.38 8.55
CA MET A 1 13.40 7.78 9.50
C MET A 1 11.99 7.76 8.94
N THR A 2 11.28 6.65 9.17
CA THR A 2 9.85 6.44 8.87
C THR A 2 8.97 7.19 9.87
N TRP A 3 7.67 7.37 9.57
CA TRP A 3 6.77 8.23 10.37
C TRP A 3 6.68 7.83 11.85
N LEU A 4 6.46 6.54 12.16
CA LEU A 4 6.36 6.06 13.55
C LEU A 4 7.72 6.06 14.28
N ALA A 5 8.80 5.64 13.60
CA ALA A 5 10.14 5.68 14.19
C ALA A 5 10.56 7.11 14.53
N GLY A 6 10.20 8.07 13.66
CA GLY A 6 10.41 9.50 13.90
C GLY A 6 9.82 9.99 15.21
N ARG A 7 8.56 9.62 15.48
CA ARG A 7 7.85 9.99 16.71
C ARG A 7 8.45 9.31 17.94
N PHE A 8 8.78 8.03 17.83
CA PHE A 8 9.42 7.28 18.91
C PHE A 8 10.77 7.87 19.31
N ASP A 9 11.64 8.14 18.33
CA ASP A 9 12.97 8.70 18.57
C ASP A 9 12.92 10.15 19.09
N ALA A 10 11.83 10.89 18.79
CA ALA A 10 11.55 12.20 19.37
C ALA A 10 11.05 12.13 20.83
N GLY A 11 10.88 10.93 21.39
CA GLY A 11 10.38 10.73 22.76
C GLY A 11 8.88 10.98 22.89
N GLU A 12 8.12 11.01 21.79
CA GLU A 12 6.67 11.15 21.86
C GLU A 12 6.05 9.90 22.52
N PRO A 13 5.13 10.06 23.49
CA PRO A 13 4.38 8.94 24.01
C PRO A 13 3.46 8.39 22.92
N LEU A 14 3.74 7.16 22.47
CA LEU A 14 2.87 6.46 21.53
C LEU A 14 1.73 5.78 22.30
N PRO A 15 0.47 6.04 21.95
CA PRO A 15 -0.66 5.50 22.69
C PRO A 15 -0.73 3.98 22.58
N VAL A 16 -0.95 3.32 23.72
CA VAL A 16 -1.30 1.90 23.77
C VAL A 16 -2.83 1.82 23.81
N HIS A 17 -3.43 1.46 22.68
CA HIS A 17 -4.87 1.38 22.55
C HIS A 17 -5.44 0.06 23.04
N ASP A 18 -6.72 0.07 23.41
CA ASP A 18 -7.49 -1.12 23.74
C ASP A 18 -7.53 -2.10 22.56
N THR A 19 -7.16 -3.36 22.82
CA THR A 19 -7.09 -4.40 21.77
C THR A 19 -8.46 -4.81 21.24
N GLY A 20 -9.52 -4.64 22.03
CA GLY A 20 -10.89 -4.89 21.61
C GLY A 20 -11.33 -3.95 20.48
N ARG A 21 -11.03 -2.65 20.59
CA ARG A 21 -11.31 -1.67 19.52
C ARG A 21 -10.51 -1.94 18.25
N ILE A 22 -9.28 -2.42 18.38
CA ILE A 22 -8.45 -2.84 17.22
C ILE A 22 -9.12 -4.04 16.52
N ALA A 23 -9.52 -5.06 17.29
CA ALA A 23 -10.19 -6.24 16.76
C ALA A 23 -11.54 -5.88 16.09
N GLU A 24 -12.30 -4.97 16.69
CA GLU A 24 -13.54 -4.46 16.11
C GLU A 24 -13.28 -3.77 14.75
N ASN A 25 -12.27 -2.91 14.67
CA ASN A 25 -11.89 -2.26 13.41
C ASN A 25 -11.44 -3.27 12.34
N ALA A 26 -10.71 -4.31 12.72
CA ALA A 26 -10.33 -5.38 11.80
C ALA A 26 -11.58 -6.08 11.22
N TRP A 27 -12.55 -6.41 12.06
CA TRP A 27 -13.82 -6.98 11.61
C TRP A 27 -14.61 -6.03 10.70
N ARG A 28 -14.74 -4.75 11.08
CA ARG A 28 -15.43 -3.72 10.28
C ARG A 28 -14.78 -3.53 8.91
N ALA A 29 -13.45 -3.52 8.85
CA ALA A 29 -12.70 -3.43 7.60
C ALA A 29 -12.99 -4.62 6.69
N ALA A 30 -12.98 -5.85 7.23
CA ALA A 30 -13.31 -7.05 6.45
C ALA A 30 -14.77 -7.03 5.95
N ARG A 31 -15.70 -6.56 6.79
CA ARG A 31 -17.14 -6.62 6.49
C ARG A 31 -17.63 -5.51 5.56
N TYR A 32 -17.13 -4.29 5.73
CA TYR A 32 -17.65 -3.09 5.07
C TYR A 32 -16.63 -2.43 4.15
N GLY A 33 -15.36 -2.81 4.24
CA GLY A 33 -14.28 -2.20 3.46
C GLY A 33 -14.20 -0.70 3.70
N THR A 34 -13.88 0.05 2.64
CA THR A 34 -13.71 1.51 2.73
C THR A 34 -15.02 2.28 2.82
N ARG A 35 -16.17 1.65 2.54
CA ARG A 35 -17.49 2.30 2.65
C ARG A 35 -18.10 2.21 4.06
N GLY A 36 -17.42 1.56 5.00
CA GLY A 36 -17.86 1.45 6.38
C GLY A 36 -17.34 2.58 7.27
N ASN A 37 -17.61 2.45 8.56
CA ASN A 37 -17.02 3.27 9.61
C ASN A 37 -16.02 2.45 10.43
N MET A 38 -14.95 3.09 10.87
CA MET A 38 -14.05 2.60 11.91
C MET A 38 -14.39 3.28 13.24
N VAL A 39 -14.04 2.63 14.34
CA VAL A 39 -14.11 3.17 15.69
C VAL A 39 -12.79 3.88 16.00
N ASP A 40 -12.86 5.11 16.48
CA ASP A 40 -11.69 5.80 16.98
C ASP A 40 -11.13 5.06 18.20
N LEU A 41 -9.81 4.82 18.21
CA LEU A 41 -9.19 3.97 19.22
C LEU A 41 -9.11 4.64 20.60
N GLU A 42 -9.20 5.97 20.67
CA GLU A 42 -9.17 6.73 21.92
C GLU A 42 -10.59 7.02 22.41
N THR A 43 -11.43 7.63 21.56
CA THR A 43 -12.75 8.09 21.98
C THR A 43 -13.82 7.00 21.87
N GLY A 44 -13.65 6.03 20.98
CA GLY A 44 -14.68 5.05 20.64
C GLY A 44 -15.73 5.58 19.66
N GLU A 45 -15.63 6.83 19.20
CA GLU A 45 -16.59 7.42 18.26
C GLU A 45 -16.40 6.85 16.85
N PRO A 46 -17.48 6.67 16.07
CA PRO A 46 -17.37 6.22 14.69
C PRO A 46 -16.81 7.32 13.78
N GLU A 47 -15.93 6.93 12.86
CA GLU A 47 -15.37 7.77 11.81
C GLU A 47 -15.47 7.05 10.46
N GLU A 48 -15.80 7.78 9.38
CA GLU A 48 -15.82 7.21 8.04
C GLU A 48 -14.45 6.67 7.65
N THR A 49 -14.40 5.41 7.21
CA THR A 49 -13.14 4.73 6.87
C THR A 49 -12.37 5.48 5.79
N ARG A 50 -13.05 5.99 4.77
CA ARG A 50 -12.43 6.79 3.69
C ARG A 50 -11.83 8.09 4.20
N HIS A 51 -12.51 8.79 5.09
CA HIS A 51 -11.99 10.01 5.69
C HIS A 51 -10.74 9.71 6.54
N ARG A 52 -10.81 8.69 7.39
CA ARG A 52 -9.69 8.26 8.23
C ARG A 52 -8.44 7.88 7.42
N ILE A 53 -8.61 7.06 6.37
CA ILE A 53 -7.51 6.69 5.47
C ILE A 53 -6.97 7.93 4.74
N SER A 54 -7.84 8.83 4.27
CA SER A 54 -7.41 10.03 3.56
C SER A 54 -6.53 10.93 4.44
N ARG A 55 -6.92 11.13 5.71
CA ARG A 55 -6.13 11.85 6.72
C ARG A 55 -4.78 11.18 6.97
N LEU A 56 -4.77 9.85 7.10
CA LEU A 56 -3.53 9.08 7.28
C LEU A 56 -2.60 9.23 6.07
N LEU A 57 -3.13 9.13 4.85
CA LEU A 57 -2.33 9.30 3.62
C LEU A 57 -1.70 10.69 3.55
N THR A 58 -2.44 11.75 3.94
CA THR A 58 -1.89 13.11 4.04
C THR A 58 -0.80 13.23 5.11
N ALA A 59 -1.00 12.64 6.29
CA ALA A 59 0.03 12.64 7.35
C ALA A 59 1.33 11.92 6.93
N LEU A 60 1.25 10.95 6.01
CA LEU A 60 2.38 10.20 5.50
C LEU A 60 3.15 10.90 4.38
N GLU A 61 2.64 11.98 3.79
CA GLU A 61 3.25 12.68 2.65
C GLU A 61 4.73 13.06 2.88
N PRO A 62 5.12 13.70 4.00
CA PRO A 62 6.53 14.04 4.24
C PRO A 62 7.44 12.81 4.31
N SER A 63 6.93 11.69 4.82
CA SER A 63 7.69 10.43 4.90
C SER A 63 7.83 9.78 3.52
N ALA A 64 6.78 9.83 2.70
CA ALA A 64 6.82 9.33 1.34
C ALA A 64 7.77 10.13 0.44
N GLU A 65 7.85 11.46 0.62
CA GLU A 65 8.80 12.31 -0.07
C GLU A 65 10.25 11.93 0.27
N ARG A 66 10.58 11.84 1.57
CA ARG A 66 11.93 11.45 2.02
C ARG A 66 12.34 10.07 1.49
N LEU A 67 11.41 9.13 1.46
CA LEU A 67 11.63 7.76 0.97
C LEU A 67 11.51 7.64 -0.56
N ARG A 68 11.13 8.72 -1.25
CA ARG A 68 10.89 8.76 -2.71
C ARG A 68 9.85 7.73 -3.18
N VAL A 69 8.80 7.52 -2.38
CA VAL A 69 7.69 6.58 -2.65
C VAL A 69 6.33 7.29 -2.80
N GLY A 70 6.32 8.55 -3.25
CA GLY A 70 5.06 9.30 -3.47
C GLY A 70 4.08 8.58 -4.40
N TRP A 71 4.57 7.78 -5.35
CA TRP A 71 3.76 6.94 -6.22
C TRP A 71 2.87 5.94 -5.46
N ALA A 72 3.35 5.44 -4.31
CA ALA A 72 2.59 4.49 -3.48
C ALA A 72 1.39 5.18 -2.82
N LEU A 73 1.55 6.44 -2.38
CA LEU A 73 0.43 7.23 -1.85
C LEU A 73 -0.59 7.55 -2.94
N LEU A 74 -0.13 7.91 -4.15
CA LEU A 74 -1.03 8.10 -5.30
C LEU A 74 -1.82 6.84 -5.63
N THR A 75 -1.15 5.68 -5.60
CA THR A 75 -1.79 4.37 -5.81
C THR A 75 -2.84 4.08 -4.72
N ALA A 76 -2.51 4.34 -3.46
CA ALA A 76 -3.44 4.17 -2.34
C ALA A 76 -4.67 5.10 -2.47
N ARG A 77 -4.47 6.36 -2.88
CA ARG A 77 -5.57 7.30 -3.16
C ARG A 77 -6.46 6.81 -4.31
N ALA A 78 -5.87 6.28 -5.37
CA ALA A 78 -6.63 5.71 -6.49
C ALA A 78 -7.48 4.49 -6.04
N LEU A 79 -6.91 3.59 -5.25
CA LEU A 79 -7.63 2.44 -4.68
C LEU A 79 -8.76 2.86 -3.73
N LEU A 80 -8.57 3.95 -2.99
CA LEU A 80 -9.59 4.48 -2.10
C LEU A 80 -10.79 5.06 -2.88
N ALA A 81 -10.51 5.70 -4.01
CA ALA A 81 -11.53 6.26 -4.90
C ALA A 81 -12.32 5.15 -5.63
N ASP A 82 -11.64 4.14 -6.16
CA ASP A 82 -12.26 3.02 -6.87
C ASP A 82 -11.54 1.69 -6.59
N ASN A 83 -12.16 0.83 -5.79
CA ASN A 83 -11.58 -0.46 -5.38
C ASN A 83 -12.12 -1.66 -6.18
N GLY A 84 -11.34 -2.74 -6.17
CA GLY A 84 -11.68 -3.96 -6.89
C GLY A 84 -13.01 -4.60 -6.45
N ALA A 85 -13.36 -4.53 -5.16
CA ALA A 85 -14.61 -5.10 -4.66
C ALA A 85 -15.84 -4.38 -5.24
N GLU A 86 -15.78 -3.05 -5.38
CA GLU A 86 -16.85 -2.25 -6.01
C GLU A 86 -17.00 -2.59 -7.50
N ARG A 87 -15.88 -2.65 -8.24
CA ARG A 87 -15.90 -3.07 -9.65
C ARG A 87 -16.45 -4.48 -9.83
N GLN A 88 -16.04 -5.43 -8.99
CA GLN A 88 -16.54 -6.81 -9.03
C GLN A 88 -18.05 -6.87 -8.76
N ARG A 89 -18.57 -6.14 -7.77
CA ARG A 89 -20.02 -6.08 -7.52
C ARG A 89 -20.79 -5.49 -8.70
N TYR A 90 -20.26 -4.44 -9.31
CA TYR A 90 -20.87 -3.84 -10.51
C TYR A 90 -20.93 -4.83 -11.68
N VAL A 91 -19.83 -5.53 -11.96
CA VAL A 91 -19.77 -6.55 -13.02
C VAL A 91 -20.71 -7.70 -12.72
N ALA A 92 -20.71 -8.20 -11.48
CA ALA A 92 -21.60 -9.27 -11.04
C ALA A 92 -23.08 -8.92 -11.22
N ALA A 93 -23.47 -7.71 -10.81
CA ALA A 93 -24.85 -7.23 -10.94
C ALA A 93 -25.27 -7.13 -12.42
N ARG A 94 -24.34 -6.80 -13.32
CA ARG A 94 -24.63 -6.59 -14.75
C ARG A 94 -24.49 -7.83 -15.61
N ARG A 95 -23.59 -8.76 -15.26
CA ARG A 95 -23.19 -9.91 -16.09
C ARG A 95 -23.34 -11.27 -15.40
N GLY A 96 -23.82 -11.30 -14.15
CA GLY A 96 -23.92 -12.51 -13.34
C GLY A 96 -22.56 -13.05 -12.89
N MET A 97 -22.59 -14.16 -12.15
CA MET A 97 -21.38 -14.78 -11.57
C MET A 97 -20.42 -15.30 -12.65
N HIS A 98 -20.93 -15.95 -13.70
CA HIS A 98 -20.10 -16.40 -14.82
C HIS A 98 -19.39 -15.23 -15.50
N GLY A 99 -20.13 -14.14 -15.79
CA GLY A 99 -19.55 -12.94 -16.39
C GLY A 99 -18.51 -12.26 -15.51
N LEU A 100 -18.67 -12.32 -14.18
CA LEU A 100 -17.66 -11.86 -13.23
C LEU A 100 -16.38 -12.70 -13.32
N VAL A 101 -16.49 -14.03 -13.33
CA VAL A 101 -15.32 -14.93 -13.38
C VAL A 101 -14.54 -14.73 -14.68
N THR A 102 -15.23 -14.65 -15.82
CA THR A 102 -14.60 -14.34 -17.11
C THR A 102 -13.87 -13.00 -17.07
N TRP A 103 -14.52 -11.96 -16.54
CA TRP A 103 -13.91 -10.65 -16.40
C TRP A 103 -12.67 -10.67 -15.47
N LEU A 104 -12.71 -11.40 -14.35
CA LEU A 104 -11.55 -11.55 -13.46
C LEU A 104 -10.37 -12.22 -14.15
N ALA A 105 -10.61 -13.26 -14.95
CA ALA A 105 -9.58 -13.93 -15.74
C ALA A 105 -8.94 -12.95 -16.75
N GLU A 106 -9.75 -12.18 -17.47
CA GLU A 106 -9.28 -11.14 -18.40
C GLU A 106 -8.43 -10.08 -17.71
N GLN A 107 -8.90 -9.54 -16.57
CA GLN A 107 -8.14 -8.55 -15.79
C GLN A 107 -6.80 -9.10 -15.31
N THR A 108 -6.76 -10.38 -14.90
CA THR A 108 -5.53 -11.02 -14.44
C THR A 108 -4.52 -11.12 -15.59
N VAL A 109 -4.94 -11.60 -16.77
CA VAL A 109 -4.08 -11.68 -17.96
C VAL A 109 -3.59 -10.30 -18.40
N ALA A 110 -4.46 -9.30 -18.39
CA ALA A 110 -4.10 -7.92 -18.74
C ALA A 110 -3.03 -7.35 -17.79
N SER A 111 -3.21 -7.51 -16.47
CA SER A 111 -2.24 -7.04 -15.47
C SER A 111 -0.89 -7.76 -15.58
N ALA A 112 -0.88 -9.06 -15.88
CA ALA A 112 0.35 -9.82 -16.09
C ALA A 112 1.08 -9.35 -17.34
N SER A 113 0.36 -9.10 -18.44
CA SER A 113 0.92 -8.56 -19.68
C SER A 113 1.50 -7.17 -19.49
N GLU A 114 0.83 -6.29 -18.74
CA GLU A 114 1.34 -4.96 -18.41
C GLU A 114 2.62 -5.04 -17.56
N TYR A 115 2.65 -5.91 -16.55
CA TYR A 115 3.82 -6.11 -15.69
C TYR A 115 5.03 -6.67 -16.48
N LEU A 116 4.79 -7.64 -17.36
CA LEU A 116 5.84 -8.28 -18.16
C LEU A 116 6.27 -7.43 -19.38
N GLY A 117 5.39 -6.58 -19.90
CA GLY A 117 5.65 -5.67 -21.01
C GLY A 117 6.43 -4.42 -20.63
N HIS A 118 6.54 -4.09 -19.34
CA HIS A 118 7.44 -3.05 -18.86
C HIS A 118 8.87 -3.60 -18.70
N PRO A 119 9.88 -3.09 -19.43
CA PRO A 119 11.26 -3.49 -19.18
C PRO A 119 11.61 -3.16 -17.73
N ARG A 120 12.03 -4.16 -16.95
CA ARG A 120 12.48 -3.95 -15.56
C ARG A 120 13.47 -2.79 -15.57
N ARG A 121 13.17 -1.70 -14.84
CA ARG A 121 14.17 -0.64 -14.59
C ARG A 121 15.41 -1.34 -14.04
N ALA A 122 16.45 -1.42 -14.87
CA ALA A 122 17.74 -1.96 -14.47
C ALA A 122 18.17 -1.17 -13.23
N THR A 123 18.35 -1.88 -12.12
CA THR A 123 19.08 -1.36 -10.97
C THR A 123 20.51 -1.10 -11.46
N SER A 124 20.79 0.13 -11.90
CA SER A 124 22.13 0.56 -12.27
C SER A 124 22.95 0.71 -10.99
N GLY A 125 23.49 -0.41 -10.54
CA GLY A 125 24.53 -0.51 -9.52
C GLY A 125 25.71 -1.30 -10.08
N SER A 126 26.20 -0.93 -11.26
CA SER A 126 27.48 -1.45 -11.75
C SER A 126 28.60 -0.79 -10.92
N ARG A 127 28.99 -1.47 -9.85
CA ARG A 127 30.21 -1.16 -9.10
C ARG A 127 31.37 -1.64 -9.96
N ALA A 128 32.04 -0.69 -10.61
CA ALA A 128 33.32 -0.93 -11.27
C ALA A 128 34.31 -1.50 -10.24
N HIS A 129 34.63 -2.78 -10.36
CA HIS A 129 35.84 -3.33 -9.76
C HIS A 129 36.96 -3.16 -10.78
N ARG A 130 37.84 -2.18 -10.52
CA ARG A 130 39.16 -2.12 -11.16
C ARG A 130 39.95 -3.31 -10.64
N GLU A 131 40.33 -4.20 -11.54
CA GLU A 131 41.44 -5.13 -11.30
C GLU A 131 42.75 -4.34 -11.43
N GLY A 132 43.54 -4.34 -10.36
CA GLY A 132 44.92 -3.84 -10.36
C GLY A 132 45.88 -4.92 -10.89
N PRO A 133 47.07 -4.56 -11.36
CA PRO A 133 47.96 -5.49 -12.05
C PRO A 133 48.59 -6.48 -11.07
N GLU A 134 48.55 -7.77 -11.44
CA GLU A 134 49.29 -8.85 -10.78
C GLU A 134 50.80 -8.58 -10.83
N LYS A 135 51.44 -8.65 -9.66
CA LYS A 135 52.91 -8.73 -9.56
C LYS A 135 53.34 -10.16 -9.87
N GLY A 136 54.08 -10.33 -10.96
CA GLY A 136 54.76 -11.59 -11.28
C GLY A 136 55.86 -11.94 -10.26
N PRO A 137 56.22 -13.23 -10.12
CA PRO A 137 57.03 -13.71 -9.01
C PRO A 137 58.51 -13.35 -9.16
N SER A 138 59.13 -13.05 -8.01
CA SER A 138 60.57 -12.86 -7.84
C SER A 138 61.38 -14.08 -8.31
N ARG A 139 62.42 -13.80 -9.08
CA ARG A 139 63.65 -14.60 -9.16
C ARG A 139 64.83 -13.65 -8.98
#